data_AF-A0A1Q9JL00-F1
#
_entry.id   AF-A0A1Q9JL00-F1
#
_cell.length_a   1.000
_cell.length_b   1.000
_cell.length_c   1.000
_cell.angle_alpha   90.00
_cell.angle_beta   90.00
_cell.angle_gamma   90.00
#
_symmetry.space_group_name_H-M   'P 1'
#
loop_
_entity.id
_entity.type
_entity.pdbx_description
1 polymer ?
#
loop_
_entity_poly.entity_id
_entity_poly.type
_entity_poly.pdbx_seq_one_letter_code
_entity_poly.pdbx_strand_id
1 'polypeptide(L)'
;MNSISRDRLISQRQERVKAETERDQLYDVFDDDLKQMQNRIDALTKENSALRAENAGLNNKLSEIDEQPVIIMGNEEDLYPGEIKEMILSILAEELKSRAQEGSRRSDVLSDIVKNNDYKGVYKDKKKGIQKILGNYNGMSAKVRKALQDFGFQIEEDGKHYRLTYFGDEQYKTTLAKTPSDNKGGQNIAHEIQKTML
;
A
#
# COMPACT_ATOMS: atom_id res chain seq x y z
N MET A 1 -12.70 -60.56 57.01
CA MET A 1 -13.18 -59.68 55.93
C MET A 1 -12.05 -59.44 54.94
N ASN A 2 -12.26 -59.77 53.65
CA ASN A 2 -11.24 -59.87 52.60
C ASN A 2 -10.53 -58.55 52.28
N SER A 3 -9.19 -58.58 52.22
CA SER A 3 -8.32 -57.48 51.80
C SER A 3 -8.64 -56.97 50.39
N ILE A 4 -8.95 -57.89 49.47
CA ILE A 4 -9.30 -57.61 48.07
C ILE A 4 -10.51 -56.67 47.94
N SER A 5 -11.49 -56.78 48.84
CA SER A 5 -12.67 -55.90 48.84
C SER A 5 -12.35 -54.49 49.32
N ARG A 6 -11.38 -54.33 50.23
CA ARG A 6 -10.91 -53.03 50.70
C ARG A 6 -10.05 -52.32 49.66
N ASP A 7 -9.14 -53.05 49.00
CA ASP A 7 -8.29 -52.49 47.94
C ASP A 7 -9.11 -52.01 46.74
N ARG A 8 -10.17 -52.74 46.38
CA ARG A 8 -11.10 -52.33 45.30
C ARG A 8 -11.88 -51.06 45.66
N LEU A 9 -12.32 -50.92 46.92
CA LEU A 9 -12.99 -49.71 47.41
C LEU A 9 -12.05 -48.50 47.44
N ILE A 10 -10.76 -48.71 47.77
CA ILE A 10 -9.75 -47.65 47.77
C ILE A 10 -9.44 -47.21 46.33
N SER A 11 -9.25 -48.16 45.40
CA SER A 11 -9.04 -47.87 43.98
C SER A 11 -10.21 -47.10 43.38
N GLN A 12 -11.45 -47.50 43.66
CA GLN A 12 -12.64 -46.81 43.17
C GLN A 12 -12.78 -45.39 43.73
N ARG A 13 -12.39 -45.16 44.99
CA ARG A 13 -12.32 -43.81 45.56
C ARG A 13 -11.22 -42.97 44.91
N GLN A 14 -10.05 -43.54 44.65
CA GLN A 14 -8.95 -42.84 43.97
C GLN A 14 -9.30 -42.46 42.53
N GLU A 15 -9.96 -43.34 41.78
CA GLU A 15 -10.46 -43.04 40.43
C GLU A 15 -11.51 -41.94 40.44
N ARG A 16 -12.43 -41.95 41.42
CA ARG A 16 -13.42 -40.87 41.57
C ARG A 16 -12.77 -39.53 41.89
N VAL A 17 -11.83 -39.49 42.84
CA VAL A 17 -11.12 -38.26 43.19
C VAL A 17 -10.30 -37.76 42.00
N LYS A 18 -9.65 -38.65 41.24
CA LYS A 18 -8.95 -38.26 40.00
C LYS A 18 -9.88 -37.69 38.95
N ALA A 19 -11.01 -38.35 38.70
CA ALA A 19 -12.01 -37.86 37.75
C ALA A 19 -12.63 -36.53 38.17
N GLU A 20 -12.84 -36.31 39.48
CA GLU A 20 -13.28 -35.02 40.03
C GLU A 20 -12.21 -33.93 39.83
N THR A 21 -10.93 -34.23 40.09
CA THR A 21 -9.84 -33.26 39.86
C THR A 21 -9.61 -32.93 38.39
N GLU A 22 -9.71 -33.92 37.50
CA GLU A 22 -9.58 -33.71 36.04
C GLU A 22 -10.76 -32.87 35.51
N ARG A 23 -11.96 -33.12 36.03
CA ARG A 23 -13.15 -32.32 35.71
C ARG A 23 -12.99 -30.87 36.16
N ASP A 24 -12.50 -30.65 37.38
CA ASP A 24 -12.33 -29.30 37.92
C ASP A 24 -11.24 -28.52 37.16
N GLN A 25 -10.12 -29.17 36.81
CA GLN A 25 -9.08 -28.58 35.95
C GLN A 25 -9.61 -28.21 34.56
N LEU A 26 -10.48 -29.06 33.99
CA LEU A 26 -11.09 -28.80 32.69
C LEU A 26 -12.04 -27.60 32.75
N TYR A 27 -12.80 -27.43 33.83
CA TYR A 27 -13.64 -26.25 34.05
C TYR A 27 -12.82 -24.97 34.18
N ASP A 28 -11.70 -25.00 34.92
CA ASP A 28 -10.82 -23.84 35.06
C ASP A 28 -10.25 -23.37 33.70
N VAL A 29 -9.82 -24.31 32.86
CA VAL A 29 -9.32 -24.00 31.51
C VAL A 29 -10.43 -23.40 30.63
N PHE A 30 -11.65 -23.97 30.68
CA PHE A 30 -12.78 -23.42 29.93
C PHE A 30 -13.21 -22.04 30.41
N ASP A 31 -13.18 -21.78 31.72
CA ASP A 31 -13.48 -20.46 32.26
C ASP A 31 -12.45 -19.41 31.81
N ASP A 32 -11.17 -19.80 31.73
CA ASP A 32 -10.12 -18.92 31.22
C ASP A 32 -10.26 -18.67 29.72
N ASP A 33 -10.59 -19.69 28.93
CA ASP A 33 -10.87 -19.53 27.49
C ASP A 33 -12.09 -18.64 27.25
N LEU A 34 -13.17 -18.81 28.02
CA LEU A 34 -14.36 -17.96 27.95
C LEU A 34 -14.03 -16.49 28.27
N LYS A 35 -13.21 -16.24 29.29
CA LYS A 35 -12.74 -14.88 29.61
C LYS A 35 -11.90 -14.30 28.49
N GLN A 36 -10.99 -15.08 27.90
CA GLN A 36 -10.17 -14.63 26.78
C GLN A 36 -11.02 -14.29 25.55
N MET A 37 -12.00 -15.12 25.22
CA MET A 37 -12.94 -14.87 24.14
C MET A 37 -13.78 -13.62 24.40
N GLN A 38 -14.30 -13.45 25.61
CA GLN A 38 -15.07 -12.25 26.00
C GLN A 38 -14.23 -10.98 25.85
N ASN A 39 -13.00 -11.00 26.36
CA ASN A 39 -12.07 -9.87 26.23
C ASN A 39 -11.79 -9.53 24.75
N ARG A 40 -11.69 -10.55 23.89
CA ARG A 40 -11.46 -10.35 22.46
C ARG A 40 -12.69 -9.79 21.76
N ILE A 41 -13.89 -10.24 22.12
CA ILE A 41 -15.16 -9.69 21.63
C ILE A 41 -15.27 -8.22 22.03
N ASP A 42 -14.95 -7.88 23.28
CA ASP A 42 -15.02 -6.51 23.78
C ASP A 42 -14.02 -5.60 23.06
N ALA A 43 -12.78 -6.08 22.86
CA ALA A 43 -11.76 -5.35 22.11
C ALA A 43 -12.18 -5.10 20.65
N LEU A 44 -12.64 -6.13 19.95
CA LEU A 44 -13.11 -6.02 18.57
C LEU A 44 -14.35 -5.13 18.45
N THR A 45 -15.26 -5.19 19.43
CA THR A 45 -16.46 -4.34 19.46
C THR A 45 -16.07 -2.87 19.63
N LYS A 46 -15.11 -2.60 20.52
CA LYS A 46 -14.56 -1.24 20.71
C LYS A 46 -13.91 -0.72 19.44
N GLU A 47 -13.07 -1.53 18.79
CA GLU A 47 -12.42 -1.18 17.51
C GLU A 47 -13.46 -0.93 16.41
N ASN A 48 -14.46 -1.80 16.27
CA ASN A 48 -15.52 -1.63 15.29
C ASN A 48 -16.32 -0.34 15.54
N SER A 49 -16.63 -0.03 16.80
CA SER A 49 -17.31 1.21 17.13
C SER A 49 -16.47 2.46 16.79
N ALA A 50 -15.16 2.40 17.00
CA ALA A 50 -14.24 3.48 16.64
C ALA A 50 -14.19 3.69 15.12
N LEU A 51 -14.02 2.61 14.35
CA LEU A 51 -14.02 2.64 12.88
C LEU A 51 -15.35 3.13 12.31
N ARG A 52 -16.49 2.77 12.92
CA ARG A 52 -17.80 3.29 12.52
C ARG A 52 -17.94 4.78 12.80
N ALA A 53 -17.46 5.26 13.93
CA ALA A 53 -17.46 6.68 14.26
C ALA A 53 -16.57 7.49 13.31
N GLU A 54 -15.39 6.95 12.97
CA GLU A 54 -14.49 7.54 11.98
C GLU A 54 -15.13 7.62 10.60
N ASN A 55 -15.71 6.52 10.11
CA ASN A 55 -16.45 6.50 8.84
C ASN A 55 -17.61 7.49 8.83
N ALA A 56 -18.37 7.60 9.91
CA ALA A 56 -19.44 8.58 10.03
C ALA A 56 -18.89 10.01 9.97
N GLY A 57 -17.77 10.30 10.64
CA GLY A 57 -17.11 11.59 10.57
C GLY A 57 -16.57 11.93 9.17
N LEU A 58 -15.99 10.96 8.48
CA LEU A 58 -15.52 11.10 7.10
C LEU A 58 -16.69 11.33 6.14
N ASN A 59 -17.77 10.57 6.29
CA ASN A 59 -18.98 10.74 5.49
C ASN A 59 -19.64 12.10 5.72
N ASN A 60 -19.66 12.61 6.95
CA ASN A 60 -20.17 13.94 7.24
C ASN A 60 -19.32 15.03 6.57
N LYS A 61 -17.99 14.91 6.63
CA LYS A 61 -17.07 15.81 5.90
C LYS A 61 -17.27 15.73 4.38
N LEU A 62 -17.51 14.53 3.85
CA LEU A 62 -17.84 14.33 2.43
C LEU A 62 -19.19 14.93 2.06
N SER A 63 -20.18 14.89 2.95
CA SER A 63 -21.51 15.48 2.74
C SER A 63 -21.54 17.00 2.91
N GLU A 64 -20.59 17.57 3.67
CA GLU A 64 -20.39 19.02 3.76
C GLU A 64 -19.73 19.60 2.49
N ILE A 65 -19.08 18.75 1.68
CA ILE A 65 -18.58 19.10 0.35
C ILE A 65 -19.78 19.04 -0.61
N ASP A 66 -20.47 20.17 -0.79
CA ASP A 66 -21.53 20.36 -1.80
C ASP A 66 -20.98 20.43 -3.24
N GLU A 67 -19.76 19.92 -3.46
CA GLU A 67 -19.08 19.91 -4.74
C GLU A 67 -19.38 18.62 -5.48
N GLN A 68 -20.12 18.74 -6.58
CA GLN A 68 -20.31 17.62 -7.49
C GLN A 68 -18.95 17.17 -8.04
N PRO A 69 -18.55 15.89 -7.87
CA PRO A 69 -17.24 15.42 -8.31
C PRO A 69 -17.14 15.52 -9.84
N VAL A 70 -16.09 16.19 -10.31
CA VAL A 70 -15.80 16.35 -11.75
C VAL A 70 -15.42 15.00 -12.38
N ILE A 71 -14.68 14.17 -11.64
CA ILE A 71 -14.20 12.85 -12.05
C ILE A 71 -14.39 11.87 -10.88
N ILE A 72 -14.89 10.68 -11.19
CA ILE A 72 -15.02 9.57 -10.24
C ILE A 72 -13.79 8.66 -10.41
N MET A 73 -13.21 8.21 -9.29
CA MET A 73 -12.06 7.31 -9.30
C MET A 73 -12.40 5.94 -9.89
N GLY A 74 -11.40 5.30 -10.52
CA GLY A 74 -11.48 3.92 -10.98
C GLY A 74 -11.04 2.92 -9.90
N ASN A 75 -10.67 1.70 -10.32
CA ASN A 75 -10.22 0.64 -9.42
C ASN A 75 -8.69 0.65 -9.17
N GLU A 76 -7.95 1.52 -9.86
CA GLU A 76 -6.50 1.64 -9.69
C GLU A 76 -6.17 2.32 -8.36
N GLU A 77 -5.08 1.87 -7.74
CA GLU A 77 -4.59 2.40 -6.47
C GLU A 77 -3.39 3.32 -6.66
N ASP A 78 -3.28 4.34 -5.81
CA ASP A 78 -2.13 5.24 -5.77
C ASP A 78 -0.86 4.46 -5.33
N LEU A 79 0.17 4.41 -6.19
CA LEU A 79 1.47 3.83 -5.81
C LEU A 79 2.22 4.69 -4.78
N TYR A 80 1.94 5.98 -4.75
CA TYR A 80 2.40 6.93 -3.74
C TYR A 80 1.31 7.98 -3.49
N PRO A 81 1.31 8.68 -2.35
CA PRO A 81 0.19 9.55 -1.99
C PRO A 81 -0.10 10.62 -3.05
N GLY A 82 -1.30 10.60 -3.62
CA GLY A 82 -1.79 11.59 -4.60
C GLY A 82 -1.28 11.37 -6.03
N GLU A 83 -0.80 10.17 -6.36
CA GLU A 83 -0.21 9.82 -7.66
C GLU A 83 -1.17 10.04 -8.83
N ILE A 84 -2.36 9.41 -8.78
CA ILE A 84 -3.35 9.46 -9.86
C ILE A 84 -3.82 10.90 -10.06
N LYS A 85 -4.08 11.62 -8.96
CA LYS A 85 -4.51 13.03 -9.00
C LYS A 85 -3.46 13.91 -9.68
N GLU A 86 -2.20 13.83 -9.26
CA GLU A 86 -1.11 14.61 -9.86
C GLU A 86 -0.87 14.24 -11.32
N MET A 87 -0.99 12.95 -11.67
CA MET A 87 -0.88 12.49 -13.06
C MET A 87 -1.94 13.14 -13.94
N ILE A 88 -3.22 13.06 -13.56
CA ILE A 88 -4.32 13.66 -14.32
C ILE A 88 -4.14 15.18 -14.43
N LEU A 89 -3.85 15.87 -13.33
CA LEU A 89 -3.63 17.33 -13.34
C LEU A 89 -2.45 17.72 -14.23
N SER A 90 -1.40 16.89 -14.29
CA SER A 90 -0.26 17.14 -15.18
C SER A 90 -0.66 17.08 -16.65
N ILE A 91 -1.51 16.12 -17.04
CA ILE A 91 -2.03 15.98 -18.41
C ILE A 91 -2.89 17.20 -18.76
N LEU A 92 -3.79 17.60 -17.87
CA LEU A 92 -4.64 18.78 -18.07
C LEU A 92 -3.80 20.06 -18.20
N ALA A 93 -2.75 20.21 -17.39
CA ALA A 93 -1.84 21.34 -17.45
C ALA A 93 -0.98 21.35 -18.73
N GLU A 94 -0.60 20.18 -19.25
CA GLU A 94 0.11 20.07 -20.53
C GLU A 94 -0.81 20.38 -21.71
N GLU A 95 -2.04 19.88 -21.71
CA GLU A 95 -3.06 20.19 -22.72
C GLU A 95 -3.42 21.68 -22.73
N LEU A 96 -3.54 22.30 -21.55
CA LEU A 96 -3.74 23.75 -21.41
C LEU A 96 -2.58 24.54 -22.06
N LYS A 97 -1.34 24.10 -21.89
CA LYS A 97 -0.15 24.79 -22.43
C LYS A 97 0.08 24.56 -23.91
N SER A 98 -0.24 23.36 -24.41
CA SER A 98 0.17 22.93 -25.76
C SER A 98 -0.92 23.10 -26.80
N ARG A 99 -2.20 22.97 -26.43
CA ARG A 99 -3.31 22.84 -27.40
C ARG A 99 -4.48 23.76 -27.13
N ALA A 100 -4.65 24.27 -25.91
CA ALA A 100 -5.77 25.15 -25.61
C ALA A 100 -5.51 26.57 -26.15
N GLN A 101 -6.46 27.08 -26.93
CA GLN A 101 -6.43 28.47 -27.39
C GLN A 101 -6.82 29.40 -26.23
N GLU A 102 -6.04 30.47 -26.03
CA GLU A 102 -6.33 31.49 -25.04
C GLU A 102 -7.70 32.14 -25.28
N GLY A 103 -8.47 32.36 -24.19
CA GLY A 103 -9.83 32.87 -24.26
C GLY A 103 -10.90 31.88 -24.74
N SER A 104 -10.54 30.60 -24.96
CA SER A 104 -11.51 29.55 -25.27
C SER A 104 -12.11 28.95 -24.00
N ARG A 105 -13.36 28.47 -24.10
CA ARG A 105 -14.02 27.74 -23.00
C ARG A 105 -13.17 26.55 -22.51
N ARG A 106 -12.45 25.88 -23.42
CA ARG A 106 -11.54 24.78 -23.08
C ARG A 106 -10.38 25.26 -22.20
N SER A 107 -9.77 26.39 -22.54
CA SER A 107 -8.72 27.02 -21.72
C SER A 107 -9.24 27.39 -20.34
N ASP A 108 -10.43 28.01 -20.27
CA ASP A 108 -11.02 28.44 -19.00
C ASP A 108 -11.26 27.25 -18.07
N VAL A 109 -11.93 26.20 -18.57
CA VAL A 109 -12.24 24.97 -17.80
C VAL A 109 -10.96 24.29 -17.32
N LEU A 110 -9.98 24.08 -18.20
CA LEU A 110 -8.72 23.43 -17.81
C LEU A 110 -7.96 24.27 -16.77
N SER A 111 -7.94 25.59 -16.94
CA SER A 111 -7.26 26.48 -15.99
C SER A 111 -7.95 26.50 -14.62
N ASP A 112 -9.27 26.45 -14.59
CA ASP A 112 -10.08 26.46 -13.37
C ASP A 112 -9.87 25.17 -12.57
N ILE A 113 -9.98 24.01 -13.24
CA ILE A 113 -9.73 22.71 -12.62
C ILE A 113 -8.31 22.65 -12.06
N VAL A 114 -7.29 23.02 -12.83
CA VAL A 114 -5.89 22.96 -12.37
C VAL A 114 -5.64 23.88 -11.17
N LYS A 115 -6.26 25.07 -11.14
CA LYS A 115 -6.11 26.04 -10.04
C LYS A 115 -6.77 25.58 -8.75
N ASN A 116 -7.99 25.01 -8.83
CA ASN A 116 -8.77 24.65 -7.64
C ASN A 116 -8.40 23.28 -7.05
N ASN A 117 -7.48 22.53 -7.67
CA ASN A 117 -7.14 21.17 -7.25
C ASN A 117 -5.73 21.02 -6.65
N ASP A 118 -5.08 22.11 -6.23
CA ASP A 118 -3.74 22.11 -5.61
C ASP A 118 -2.67 21.38 -6.44
N TYR A 119 -2.62 21.65 -7.75
CA TYR A 119 -1.60 21.03 -8.61
C TYR A 119 -0.18 21.46 -8.22
N LYS A 120 0.64 20.52 -7.71
CA LYS A 120 2.01 20.78 -7.26
C LYS A 120 3.05 20.53 -8.34
N GLY A 121 2.72 19.77 -9.39
CA GLY A 121 3.65 19.42 -10.45
C GLY A 121 4.65 18.34 -10.07
N VAL A 122 4.35 17.55 -9.03
CA VAL A 122 5.23 16.50 -8.49
C VAL A 122 5.50 15.45 -9.57
N TYR A 123 4.46 15.07 -10.33
CA TYR A 123 4.58 14.10 -11.41
C TYR A 123 5.53 14.57 -12.52
N LYS A 124 5.47 15.86 -12.89
CA LYS A 124 6.42 16.45 -13.87
C LYS A 124 7.85 16.45 -13.35
N ASP A 125 8.03 16.74 -12.06
CA ASP A 125 9.35 16.72 -11.43
C ASP A 125 9.90 15.30 -11.29
N LYS A 126 9.04 14.29 -11.06
CA LYS A 126 9.41 12.87 -11.14
C LYS A 126 9.90 12.49 -12.54
N LYS A 127 9.19 12.89 -13.60
CA LYS A 127 9.63 12.68 -15.00
C LYS A 127 11.02 13.29 -15.24
N LYS A 128 11.27 14.52 -14.81
CA LYS A 128 12.61 15.13 -14.92
C LYS A 128 13.65 14.43 -14.03
N GLY A 129 13.24 13.96 -12.86
CA GLY A 129 14.08 13.25 -11.90
C GLY A 129 14.66 11.98 -12.51
N ILE A 130 13.82 11.13 -13.10
CA ILE A 130 14.28 9.88 -13.72
C ILE A 130 15.20 10.14 -14.92
N GLN A 131 14.91 11.17 -15.74
CA GLN A 131 15.81 11.61 -16.81
C GLN A 131 17.17 12.07 -16.28
N LYS A 132 17.22 12.76 -15.15
CA LYS A 132 18.49 13.17 -14.53
C LYS A 132 19.28 12.00 -13.95
N ILE A 133 18.58 11.04 -13.34
CA ILE A 133 19.20 9.84 -12.74
C ILE A 133 19.84 8.98 -13.82
N LEU A 134 19.11 8.72 -14.91
CA LEU A 134 19.51 7.78 -15.96
C LEU A 134 20.15 8.42 -17.19
N GLY A 135 20.05 9.75 -17.36
CA GLY A 135 20.47 10.43 -18.58
C GLY A 135 21.97 10.33 -18.90
N ASN A 136 22.81 10.14 -17.87
CA ASN A 136 24.26 9.88 -17.99
C ASN A 136 24.63 8.57 -17.30
N TYR A 137 23.75 7.58 -17.31
CA TYR A 137 23.98 6.31 -16.66
C TYR A 137 25.19 5.59 -17.27
N ASN A 138 26.23 5.37 -16.46
CA ASN A 138 27.47 4.68 -16.82
C ASN A 138 27.73 3.44 -15.95
N GLY A 139 26.73 3.00 -15.19
CA GLY A 139 26.82 1.89 -14.25
C GLY A 139 26.14 2.19 -12.91
N MET A 140 25.86 1.13 -12.15
CA MET A 140 25.10 1.20 -10.91
C MET A 140 25.97 1.65 -9.73
N SER A 141 26.30 2.95 -9.70
CA SER A 141 26.93 3.56 -8.53
C SER A 141 25.99 3.54 -7.31
N ALA A 142 26.54 3.62 -6.11
CA ALA A 142 25.75 3.69 -4.87
C ALA A 142 24.75 4.87 -4.88
N LYS A 143 25.13 6.00 -5.49
CA LYS A 143 24.27 7.18 -5.65
C LYS A 143 23.09 6.91 -6.58
N VAL A 144 23.33 6.29 -7.74
CA VAL A 144 22.27 5.94 -8.70
C VAL A 144 21.33 4.91 -8.10
N ARG A 145 21.87 3.87 -7.47
CA ARG A 145 21.10 2.83 -6.77
C ARG A 145 20.17 3.46 -5.74
N LYS A 146 20.70 4.33 -4.87
CA LYS A 146 19.90 5.04 -3.86
C LYS A 146 18.83 5.92 -4.50
N ALA A 147 19.18 6.69 -5.54
CA ALA A 147 18.23 7.57 -6.22
C ALA A 147 17.07 6.80 -6.88
N LEU A 148 17.33 5.62 -7.45
CA LEU A 148 16.30 4.75 -8.00
C LEU A 148 15.43 4.13 -6.89
N GLN A 149 16.02 3.74 -5.76
CA GLN A 149 15.27 3.25 -4.59
C GLN A 149 14.37 4.34 -3.99
N ASP A 150 14.90 5.55 -3.80
CA ASP A 150 14.14 6.72 -3.34
C ASP A 150 13.01 7.08 -4.32
N PHE A 151 13.17 6.74 -5.60
CA PHE A 151 12.14 6.92 -6.63
C PHE A 151 11.01 5.88 -6.54
N GLY A 152 11.23 4.76 -5.85
CA GLY A 152 10.28 3.66 -5.70
C GLY A 152 10.69 2.37 -6.41
N PHE A 153 11.90 2.26 -6.96
CA PHE A 153 12.34 1.04 -7.62
C PHE A 153 12.93 0.02 -6.65
N GLN A 154 12.45 -1.21 -6.76
CA GLN A 154 13.15 -2.39 -6.26
C GLN A 154 14.17 -2.82 -7.32
N ILE A 155 15.40 -3.12 -6.89
CA ILE A 155 16.53 -3.40 -7.79
C ILE A 155 17.06 -4.78 -7.47
N GLU A 156 17.01 -5.66 -8.45
CA GLU A 156 17.48 -7.03 -8.34
C GLU A 156 18.56 -7.32 -9.38
N GLU A 157 19.48 -8.23 -9.06
CA GLU A 157 20.50 -8.63 -10.01
C GLU A 157 19.96 -9.70 -10.96
N ASP A 158 20.06 -9.44 -12.26
CA ASP A 158 19.63 -10.35 -13.33
C ASP A 158 20.76 -10.55 -14.35
N GLY A 159 21.72 -11.41 -13.98
CA GLY A 159 22.89 -11.71 -14.81
C GLY A 159 23.70 -10.46 -15.17
N LYS A 160 23.65 -10.06 -16.46
CA LYS A 160 24.32 -8.86 -17.01
C LYS A 160 23.53 -7.56 -16.84
N HIS A 161 22.30 -7.66 -16.37
CA HIS A 161 21.38 -6.54 -16.18
C HIS A 161 20.95 -6.45 -14.70
N TYR A 162 20.35 -5.33 -14.35
CA TYR A 162 19.54 -5.15 -13.16
C TYR A 162 18.09 -5.14 -13.58
N ARG A 163 17.25 -5.88 -12.85
CA ARG A 163 15.79 -5.78 -12.96
C ARG A 163 15.33 -4.64 -12.06
N LEU A 164 14.54 -3.73 -12.61
CA LEU A 164 13.91 -2.63 -11.89
C LEU A 164 12.40 -2.88 -11.86
N THR A 165 11.83 -2.98 -10.67
CA THR A 165 10.37 -3.14 -10.46
C THR A 165 9.83 -1.93 -9.71
N TYR A 166 8.87 -1.21 -10.28
CA TYR A 166 8.33 0.03 -9.71
C TYR A 166 7.31 -0.30 -8.62
N PHE A 167 7.56 0.17 -7.39
CA PHE A 167 6.76 -0.11 -6.19
C PHE A 167 6.43 -1.60 -5.94
N GLY A 168 7.22 -2.52 -6.52
CA GLY A 168 7.01 -3.96 -6.40
C GLY A 168 5.92 -4.55 -7.30
N ASP A 169 5.32 -3.75 -8.20
CA ASP A 169 4.36 -4.26 -9.17
C ASP A 169 5.08 -4.82 -10.41
N GLU A 170 4.93 -6.12 -10.63
CA GLU A 170 5.52 -6.84 -11.76
C GLU A 170 5.03 -6.39 -13.14
N GLN A 171 3.91 -5.67 -13.21
CA GLN A 171 3.42 -5.02 -14.43
C GLN A 171 4.34 -3.86 -14.86
N TYR A 172 4.94 -3.17 -13.89
CA TYR A 172 5.75 -1.98 -14.10
C TYR A 172 7.23 -2.29 -13.87
N LYS A 173 7.85 -3.01 -14.82
CA LYS A 173 9.27 -3.38 -14.77
C LYS A 173 10.05 -3.01 -16.01
N THR A 174 11.35 -2.82 -15.85
CA THR A 174 12.32 -2.65 -16.95
C THR A 174 13.68 -3.23 -16.56
N THR A 175 14.62 -3.24 -17.50
CA THR A 175 15.98 -3.76 -17.28
C THR A 175 17.03 -2.70 -17.56
N LEU A 176 18.08 -2.69 -16.74
CA LEU A 176 19.18 -1.73 -16.84
C LEU A 176 20.51 -2.46 -16.90
N ALA A 177 21.30 -2.25 -17.94
CA ALA A 177 22.59 -2.94 -18.07
C ALA A 177 23.55 -2.62 -16.91
N LYS A 178 24.32 -3.63 -16.45
CA LYS A 178 25.37 -3.41 -15.44
C LYS A 178 26.48 -2.51 -15.98
N THR A 179 26.88 -2.75 -17.22
CA THR A 179 27.88 -1.97 -17.96
C THR A 179 27.26 -1.50 -19.27
N PRO A 180 26.74 -0.26 -19.33
CA PRO A 180 26.22 0.29 -20.59
C PRO A 180 27.37 0.51 -21.58
N SER A 181 27.21 0.01 -22.81
CA SER A 181 28.18 0.25 -23.89
C SER A 181 28.03 1.63 -24.53
N ASP A 182 26.83 2.19 -24.48
CA ASP A 182 26.47 3.47 -25.11
C ASP A 182 25.87 4.46 -24.11
N ASN A 183 26.28 5.73 -24.22
CA ASN A 183 25.75 6.83 -23.41
C ASN A 183 24.25 7.07 -23.63
N LYS A 184 23.68 6.60 -24.75
CA LYS A 184 22.23 6.72 -25.04
C LYS A 184 21.38 5.65 -24.33
N GLY A 185 21.99 4.56 -23.87
CA GLY A 185 21.26 3.45 -23.24
C GLY A 185 20.44 3.90 -22.03
N GLY A 186 21.03 4.71 -21.16
CA GLY A 186 20.35 5.27 -20.00
C GLY A 186 19.21 6.23 -20.37
N GLN A 187 19.38 7.05 -21.40
CA GLN A 187 18.33 7.97 -21.87
C GLN A 187 17.13 7.22 -22.45
N ASN A 188 17.38 6.14 -23.20
CA ASN A 188 16.32 5.30 -23.76
C ASN A 188 15.50 4.63 -22.65
N ILE A 189 16.17 4.10 -21.62
CA ILE A 189 15.50 3.47 -20.48
C ILE A 189 14.72 4.50 -19.66
N ALA A 190 15.26 5.72 -19.48
CA ALA A 190 14.52 6.80 -18.83
C ALA A 190 13.22 7.13 -19.58
N HIS A 191 13.28 7.17 -20.91
CA HIS A 191 12.11 7.40 -21.76
C HIS A 191 11.12 6.22 -21.72
N GLU A 192 11.62 4.98 -21.66
CA GLU A 192 10.78 3.79 -21.49
C GLU A 192 10.01 3.85 -20.17
N ILE A 193 10.68 4.12 -19.05
CA ILE A 193 10.05 4.31 -17.73
C ILE A 193 8.99 5.41 -17.79
N GLN A 194 9.30 6.54 -18.44
CA GLN A 194 8.34 7.63 -18.62
C GLN A 194 7.13 7.29 -19.48
N LYS A 195 7.18 6.19 -20.24
CA LYS A 195 6.09 5.78 -21.11
C LYS A 195 5.25 4.68 -20.48
N THR A 196 5.88 3.81 -19.70
CA THR A 196 5.24 2.59 -19.17
C THR A 196 4.85 2.70 -17.70
N MET A 197 5.44 3.63 -16.94
CA MET A 197 5.27 3.73 -15.49
C MET A 197 4.89 5.13 -15.00
N LEU A 198 5.10 6.16 -15.82
CA LEU A 198 4.78 7.55 -15.51
C LEU A 198 3.85 8.12 -16.57
#